data_AF-A0AA36CC08-F1
#
_entry.id   AF-A0AA36CC08-F1
#
_cell.length_a   1.000
_cell.length_b   1.000
_cell.length_c   1.000
_cell.angle_alpha   90.00
_cell.angle_beta   90.00
_cell.angle_gamma   90.00
#
_symmetry.space_group_name_H-M   'P 1'
#
loop_
_entity.id
_entity.type
_entity.pdbx_description
1 polymer ?
#
loop_
_entity_poly.entity_id
_entity_poly.type
_entity_poly.pdbx_seq_one_letter_code
_entity_poly.pdbx_strand_id
1 'polypeptide(L)'
;MEAESPADGFDFLNFLDRLLSVNDVTQASLTRCVREGEIEVVIAACRKIVMGQPAFLQLDPPINICGDLHGQYVDLLRVFNRCHYPQSTNYLFLGDYVDRGKQQLETICLLMVYKIKFPDSFFFLRGNHESRSINKVYGFYDECKRRYSLRLWESFSGI
;
A
#
# COMPACT_ATOMS: atom_id res chain seq x y z
N MET A 1 6.48 -6.02 -30.32
CA MET A 1 7.36 -5.23 -29.45
C MET A 1 6.59 -4.95 -28.18
N GLU A 2 6.71 -5.84 -27.20
CA GLU A 2 6.20 -5.57 -25.86
C GLU A 2 7.10 -4.47 -25.28
N ALA A 3 6.50 -3.33 -24.90
CA ALA A 3 7.22 -2.31 -24.17
C ALA A 3 7.67 -2.92 -22.84
N GLU A 4 8.97 -2.79 -22.50
CA GLU A 4 9.47 -3.13 -21.17
C GLU A 4 8.56 -2.49 -20.13
N SER A 5 8.12 -3.30 -19.18
CA SER A 5 7.22 -2.79 -18.16
C SER A 5 8.01 -1.83 -17.28
N PRO A 6 7.43 -0.70 -16.82
CA PRO A 6 8.14 0.22 -15.92
C PRO A 6 8.59 -0.40 -14.59
N ALA A 7 8.28 -1.67 -14.33
CA ALA A 7 8.76 -2.46 -13.20
C ALA A 7 10.10 -3.18 -13.48
N ASP A 8 10.51 -3.32 -14.73
CA ASP A 8 11.77 -3.98 -15.10
C ASP A 8 12.95 -3.12 -14.64
N GLY A 9 13.66 -3.58 -13.61
CA GLY A 9 14.77 -2.86 -12.98
C GLY A 9 14.42 -1.98 -11.78
N PHE A 10 13.16 -1.94 -11.33
CA PHE A 10 12.79 -1.20 -10.12
C PHE A 10 13.16 -1.97 -8.84
N ASP A 11 13.92 -1.32 -7.94
CA ASP A 11 14.33 -1.91 -6.68
C ASP A 11 13.26 -1.75 -5.58
N PHE A 12 12.36 -2.73 -5.51
CA PHE A 12 11.31 -2.78 -4.49
C PHE A 12 11.84 -2.97 -3.06
N LEU A 13 13.05 -3.53 -2.88
CA LEU A 13 13.67 -3.64 -1.56
C LEU A 13 14.11 -2.27 -1.06
N ASN A 14 14.84 -1.53 -1.91
CA ASN A 14 15.24 -0.17 -1.59
C ASN A 14 14.04 0.76 -1.33
N PHE A 15 12.96 0.62 -2.10
CA PHE A 15 11.72 1.35 -1.84
C PHE A 15 11.13 0.99 -0.47
N LEU A 16 11.06 -0.31 -0.12
CA LEU A 16 10.57 -0.77 1.18
C LEU A 16 11.40 -0.21 2.33
N ASP A 17 12.73 -0.24 2.23
CA ASP A 17 13.63 0.26 3.27
C ASP A 17 13.45 1.77 3.49
N ARG A 18 13.36 2.54 2.40
CA ARG A 18 13.05 3.98 2.45
C ARG A 18 11.69 4.23 3.07
N LEU A 19 10.68 3.43 2.76
CA LEU A 19 9.34 3.56 3.34
C LEU A 19 9.35 3.29 4.85
N LEU A 20 10.02 2.23 5.30
CA LEU A 20 10.14 1.87 6.72
C LEU A 20 10.95 2.91 7.52
N SER A 21 11.87 3.65 6.88
CA SER A 21 12.60 4.75 7.51
C SER A 21 11.72 5.97 7.87
N VAL A 22 10.48 6.04 7.36
CA VAL A 22 9.51 7.14 7.61
C VAL A 22 8.83 7.01 8.98
N ASN A 23 9.33 6.15 9.89
CA ASN A 23 8.76 5.93 11.22
C ASN A 23 9.04 7.08 12.23
N ASP A 24 9.81 8.10 11.86
CA ASP A 24 10.11 9.23 12.76
C ASP A 24 8.99 10.29 12.75
N VAL A 25 8.13 10.21 13.76
CA VAL A 25 6.99 11.13 14.01
C VAL A 25 7.35 12.61 14.03
N THR A 26 8.62 12.98 14.18
CA THR A 26 9.03 14.38 14.27
C THR A 26 9.17 15.06 12.91
N GLN A 27 9.53 14.33 11.84
CA GLN A 27 9.78 14.91 10.51
C GLN A 27 9.65 13.94 9.32
N ALA A 28 9.04 12.78 9.48
CA ALA A 28 8.95 11.81 8.41
C ALA A 28 7.82 12.15 7.42
N SER A 29 8.19 12.49 6.19
CA SER A 29 7.29 12.53 5.05
C SER A 29 7.87 11.67 3.95
N LEU A 30 7.06 10.73 3.45
CA LEU A 30 7.32 9.95 2.25
C LEU A 30 7.91 10.77 1.09
N THR A 31 7.48 12.03 0.93
CA THR A 31 7.97 12.95 -0.11
C THR A 31 9.46 13.24 -0.06
N ARG A 32 10.13 13.02 1.08
CA ARG A 32 11.57 13.23 1.23
C ARG A 32 12.39 12.06 0.70
N CYS A 33 11.82 10.86 0.72
CA CYS A 33 12.53 9.64 0.37
C CYS A 33 11.97 8.97 -0.88
N VAL A 34 10.74 9.25 -1.32
CA VAL A 34 10.07 8.54 -2.42
C VAL A 34 9.46 9.54 -3.41
N ARG A 35 9.76 9.36 -4.71
CA ARG A 35 9.23 10.17 -5.81
C ARG A 35 7.90 9.62 -6.30
N GLU A 36 7.08 10.50 -6.89
CA GLU A 36 5.75 10.15 -7.43
C GLU A 36 5.81 8.99 -8.43
N GLY A 37 6.74 9.02 -9.39
CA GLY A 37 6.88 7.97 -10.39
C GLY A 37 7.22 6.60 -9.79
N GLU A 38 7.87 6.55 -8.62
CA GLU A 38 8.15 5.29 -7.91
C GLU A 38 6.86 4.70 -7.32
N ILE A 39 5.97 5.57 -6.82
CA ILE A 39 4.63 5.15 -6.35
C ILE A 39 3.79 4.65 -7.53
N GLU A 40 3.83 5.34 -8.67
CA GLU A 40 3.12 4.88 -9.89
C GLU A 40 3.60 3.49 -10.35
N VAL A 41 4.90 3.21 -10.26
CA VAL A 41 5.47 1.87 -10.54
C VAL A 41 4.92 0.81 -9.56
N VAL A 42 4.90 1.12 -8.26
CA VAL A 42 4.35 0.23 -7.23
C VAL A 42 2.86 -0.06 -7.48
N ILE A 43 2.06 0.97 -7.78
CA ILE A 43 0.64 0.84 -8.12
C ILE A 43 0.47 -0.10 -9.32
N ALA A 44 1.22 0.13 -10.40
CA ALA A 44 1.12 -0.67 -11.62
C ALA A 44 1.50 -2.14 -11.39
N ALA A 45 2.60 -2.39 -10.67
CA ALA A 45 3.06 -3.73 -10.34
C ALA A 45 2.07 -4.47 -9.44
N CYS A 46 1.58 -3.81 -8.39
CA CYS A 46 0.60 -4.39 -7.48
C CYS A 46 -0.73 -4.70 -8.19
N ARG A 47 -1.20 -3.78 -9.05
CA ARG A 47 -2.42 -3.98 -9.85
C ARG A 47 -2.31 -5.21 -10.74
N LYS A 48 -1.18 -5.40 -11.42
CA LYS A 48 -0.93 -6.58 -12.27
C LYS A 48 -1.08 -7.89 -11.47
N ILE A 49 -0.54 -7.93 -10.25
CA ILE A 49 -0.62 -9.10 -9.38
C ILE A 49 -2.07 -9.34 -8.94
N VAL A 50 -2.75 -8.31 -8.43
CA VAL A 50 -4.14 -8.44 -7.95
C VAL A 50 -5.10 -8.84 -9.06
N MET A 51 -4.96 -8.28 -10.27
CA MET A 51 -5.76 -8.65 -11.44
C MET A 51 -5.48 -10.09 -11.92
N GLY A 52 -4.31 -10.64 -11.60
CA GLY A 52 -3.97 -12.04 -11.87
C GLY A 52 -4.56 -13.03 -10.85
N GLN A 53 -5.13 -12.55 -9.75
CA GLN A 53 -5.71 -13.38 -8.68
C GLN A 53 -7.24 -13.39 -8.74
N PRO A 54 -7.90 -14.47 -8.26
CA PRO A 54 -9.36 -14.52 -8.22
C PRO A 54 -9.92 -13.47 -7.26
N ALA A 55 -11.05 -12.86 -7.63
CA ALA A 55 -11.75 -11.91 -6.77
C ALA A 55 -12.21 -12.52 -5.44
N PHE A 56 -12.48 -13.84 -5.43
CA PHE A 56 -12.77 -14.62 -4.24
C PHE A 56 -11.54 -15.45 -3.88
N LEU A 57 -10.77 -14.97 -2.89
CA LEU A 57 -9.55 -15.63 -2.43
C LEU A 57 -9.88 -16.87 -1.58
N GLN A 58 -9.19 -17.97 -1.85
CA GLN A 58 -9.19 -19.17 -1.02
C GLN A 58 -7.81 -19.27 -0.37
N LEU A 59 -7.75 -19.13 0.96
CA LEU A 59 -6.50 -19.01 1.71
C LEU A 59 -6.43 -20.09 2.79
N ASP A 60 -5.27 -20.72 2.93
CA ASP A 60 -5.03 -21.73 3.96
C ASP A 60 -4.42 -21.10 5.23
N PRO A 61 -4.80 -21.60 6.43
CA PRO A 61 -4.15 -21.22 7.67
C PRO A 61 -2.71 -21.77 7.74
N PRO A 62 -1.83 -21.17 8.56
CA PRO A 62 -2.07 -20.05 9.48
C PRO A 62 -2.06 -18.68 8.78
N ILE A 63 -2.92 -17.76 9.22
CA ILE A 63 -3.02 -16.40 8.69
C ILE A 63 -3.41 -15.39 9.77
N ASN A 64 -2.76 -14.23 9.78
CA ASN A 64 -3.15 -13.09 10.60
C ASN A 64 -4.15 -12.22 9.83
N ILE A 65 -5.31 -11.95 10.44
CA ILE A 65 -6.36 -11.13 9.84
C ILE A 65 -6.36 -9.74 10.49
N CYS A 66 -6.26 -8.70 9.67
CA CYS A 66 -6.21 -7.30 10.09
C CYS A 66 -7.38 -6.50 9.52
N GLY A 67 -8.07 -5.76 10.39
CA GLY A 67 -9.14 -4.84 9.98
C GLY A 67 -8.60 -3.48 9.54
N ASP A 68 -9.44 -2.46 9.69
CA ASP A 68 -9.25 -1.10 9.22
C ASP A 68 -7.95 -0.48 9.75
N LEU A 69 -7.29 0.31 8.90
CA LEU A 69 -6.07 1.04 9.25
C LEU A 69 -6.23 2.55 9.17
N HIS A 70 -7.04 3.05 8.24
CA HIS A 70 -7.34 4.47 8.08
C HIS A 70 -6.10 5.39 8.19
N GLY A 71 -5.04 5.08 7.44
CA GLY A 71 -3.81 5.87 7.42
C GLY A 71 -3.03 5.94 8.74
N GLN A 72 -3.26 5.02 9.68
CA GLN A 72 -2.50 4.90 10.93
C GLN A 72 -1.22 4.07 10.73
N TYR A 73 -0.29 4.62 9.93
CA TYR A 73 0.94 3.93 9.55
C TYR A 73 1.78 3.41 10.73
N VAL A 74 1.94 4.22 11.79
CA VAL A 74 2.69 3.80 12.99
C VAL A 74 2.04 2.60 13.68
N ASP A 75 0.71 2.52 13.68
CA ASP A 75 -0.01 1.40 14.26
C ASP A 75 0.09 0.14 13.38
N LEU A 76 0.10 0.29 12.04
CA LEU A 76 0.44 -0.80 11.13
C LEU A 76 1.85 -1.37 11.42
N LEU A 77 2.85 -0.51 11.65
CA LEU A 77 4.19 -0.97 12.04
C LEU A 77 4.19 -1.69 13.39
N ARG A 78 3.38 -1.24 14.36
CA ARG A 78 3.20 -1.93 15.65
C ARG A 78 2.56 -3.30 15.49
N VAL A 79 1.61 -3.46 14.56
CA VAL A 79 1.03 -4.77 14.21
C VAL A 79 2.13 -5.70 13.71
N PHE A 80 2.95 -5.27 12.76
CA PHE A 80 4.05 -6.11 12.25
C PHE A 80 5.11 -6.43 13.31
N ASN A 81 5.43 -5.48 14.20
CA ASN A 81 6.34 -5.74 15.32
C ASN A 81 5.80 -6.79 16.30
N ARG A 82 4.48 -6.85 16.49
CA ARG A 82 3.84 -7.80 17.44
C ARG A 82 3.53 -9.15 16.81
N CYS A 83 3.11 -9.16 15.55
CA CYS A 83 2.62 -10.35 14.85
C CYS A 83 3.65 -10.92 13.85
N HIS A 84 4.87 -10.36 13.82
CA HIS A 84 5.94 -10.61 12.86
C HIS A 84 5.69 -10.00 11.48
N TYR A 85 6.77 -9.63 10.80
CA TYR A 85 6.71 -9.07 9.45
C TYR A 85 6.29 -10.13 8.41
N PRO A 86 5.74 -9.71 7.24
CA PRO A 86 5.26 -10.62 6.19
C PRO A 86 6.28 -11.63 5.63
N GLN A 87 7.56 -11.47 5.93
CA GLN A 87 8.61 -12.43 5.60
C GLN A 87 8.46 -13.76 6.34
N SER A 88 7.76 -13.76 7.48
CA SER A 88 7.69 -14.91 8.39
C SER A 88 6.24 -15.33 8.71
N THR A 89 5.24 -14.61 8.22
CA THR A 89 3.84 -14.88 8.53
C THR A 89 2.91 -14.41 7.41
N ASN A 90 1.77 -15.09 7.27
CA ASN A 90 0.77 -14.76 6.26
C ASN A 90 -0.19 -13.70 6.79
N TYR A 91 -0.63 -12.78 5.93
CA TYR A 91 -1.56 -11.72 6.28
C TYR A 91 -2.76 -11.64 5.33
N LEU A 92 -3.93 -11.36 5.89
CA LEU A 92 -5.13 -10.90 5.19
C LEU A 92 -5.60 -9.59 5.80
N PHE A 93 -5.57 -8.53 5.01
CA PHE A 93 -6.16 -7.23 5.37
C PHE A 93 -7.57 -7.09 4.79
N LEU A 94 -8.51 -6.50 5.54
CA LEU A 94 -9.94 -6.51 5.22
C LEU A 94 -10.46 -5.26 4.48
N GLY A 95 -9.62 -4.24 4.26
CA GLY A 95 -10.00 -2.98 3.62
C GLY A 95 -9.72 -1.77 4.49
N ASP A 96 -10.15 -0.60 4.02
CA ASP A 96 -10.14 0.68 4.74
C ASP A 96 -8.74 1.09 5.20
N TYR A 97 -7.84 1.20 4.21
CA TYR A 97 -6.44 1.54 4.39
C TYR A 97 -6.20 3.04 4.45
N VAL A 98 -7.04 3.79 3.73
CA VAL A 98 -6.93 5.24 3.56
C VAL A 98 -8.06 5.97 4.29
N ASP A 99 -8.04 7.29 4.16
CA ASP A 99 -8.91 8.27 4.82
C ASP A 99 -8.74 8.37 6.34
N ARG A 100 -9.19 9.50 6.91
CA ARG A 100 -9.21 9.84 8.35
C ARG A 100 -7.84 10.01 9.04
N GLY A 101 -6.85 9.17 8.73
CA GLY A 101 -5.51 9.26 9.32
C GLY A 101 -4.55 10.21 8.60
N LYS A 102 -3.33 10.28 9.12
CA LYS A 102 -2.32 11.27 8.71
C LYS A 102 -1.29 10.75 7.70
N GLN A 103 -1.10 9.44 7.62
CA GLN A 103 -0.05 8.78 6.83
C GLN A 103 -0.69 7.73 5.91
N GLN A 104 -1.66 8.17 5.11
CA GLN A 104 -2.45 7.28 4.26
C GLN A 104 -1.62 6.76 3.11
N LEU A 105 -0.76 7.61 2.51
CA LEU A 105 0.16 7.19 1.45
C LEU A 105 1.18 6.16 1.94
N GLU A 106 1.77 6.35 3.12
CA GLU A 106 2.70 5.38 3.68
C GLU A 106 2.03 4.03 3.94
N THR A 107 0.80 4.07 4.49
CA THR A 107 0.00 2.88 4.80
C THR A 107 -0.26 2.07 3.54
N ILE A 108 -0.88 2.69 2.52
CA ILE A 108 -1.26 1.97 1.30
C ILE A 108 -0.03 1.51 0.49
N CYS A 109 1.02 2.32 0.39
CA CYS A 109 2.26 1.95 -0.29
C CYS A 109 2.94 0.74 0.38
N LEU A 110 2.90 0.66 1.72
CA LEU A 110 3.53 -0.45 2.44
C LEU A 110 2.80 -1.76 2.15
N LEU A 111 1.47 -1.74 2.16
CA LEU A 111 0.65 -2.91 1.82
C LEU A 111 0.88 -3.37 0.37
N MET A 112 0.95 -2.44 -0.58
CA MET A 112 1.21 -2.75 -2.00
C MET A 112 2.58 -3.37 -2.21
N VAL A 113 3.63 -2.84 -1.58
CA VAL A 113 4.98 -3.41 -1.73
C VAL A 113 5.09 -4.77 -1.06
N TYR A 114 4.45 -4.99 0.08
CA TYR A 114 4.38 -6.34 0.64
C TYR A 114 3.61 -7.31 -0.26
N LYS A 115 2.51 -6.88 -0.89
CA LYS A 115 1.82 -7.70 -1.90
C LYS A 115 2.71 -8.06 -3.08
N ILE A 116 3.53 -7.12 -3.55
CA ILE A 116 4.50 -7.36 -4.64
C ILE A 116 5.57 -8.37 -4.21
N LYS A 117 6.10 -8.24 -3.00
CA LYS A 117 7.17 -9.11 -2.50
C LYS A 117 6.68 -10.51 -2.11
N PHE A 118 5.45 -10.61 -1.64
CA PHE A 118 4.89 -11.82 -1.04
C PHE A 118 3.49 -12.11 -1.61
N PRO A 119 3.36 -12.32 -2.93
CA PRO A 119 2.05 -12.41 -3.61
C PRO A 119 1.18 -13.57 -3.13
N ASP A 120 1.80 -14.64 -2.60
CA ASP A 120 1.14 -15.88 -2.18
C ASP A 120 0.98 -16.00 -0.65
N SER A 121 1.47 -15.03 0.12
CA SER A 121 1.33 -15.00 1.59
C SER A 121 0.84 -13.66 2.16
N PHE A 122 0.77 -12.61 1.34
CA PHE A 122 0.24 -11.31 1.72
C PHE A 122 -0.97 -10.95 0.86
N PHE A 123 -2.10 -10.74 1.50
CA PHE A 123 -3.39 -10.48 0.86
C PHE A 123 -4.05 -9.26 1.48
N PHE A 124 -4.74 -8.49 0.65
CA PHE A 124 -5.55 -7.37 1.11
C PHE A 124 -6.82 -7.30 0.26
N LEU A 125 -7.95 -7.04 0.91
CA LEU A 125 -9.25 -6.91 0.28
C LEU A 125 -9.57 -5.45 0.00
N ARG A 126 -10.67 -5.21 -0.70
CA ARG A 126 -11.15 -3.85 -0.98
C ARG A 126 -12.20 -3.46 0.06
N GLY A 127 -11.94 -2.41 0.82
CA GLY A 127 -12.92 -1.75 1.69
C GLY A 127 -13.72 -0.70 0.92
N ASN A 128 -14.65 -0.04 1.60
CA ASN A 128 -15.43 1.03 0.98
C ASN A 128 -14.61 2.32 0.78
N HIS A 129 -13.56 2.53 1.56
CA HIS A 129 -12.64 3.66 1.41
C HIS A 129 -11.67 3.50 0.22
N GLU A 130 -11.51 2.30 -0.34
CA GLU A 130 -10.80 2.08 -1.61
C GLU A 130 -11.69 2.37 -2.84
N SER A 131 -12.62 3.33 -2.71
CA SER A 131 -13.47 3.84 -3.78
C SER A 131 -13.26 5.32 -4.00
N ARG A 132 -13.19 5.71 -5.28
CA ARG A 132 -13.01 7.11 -5.72
C ARG A 132 -14.05 8.06 -5.13
N SER A 133 -15.29 7.61 -4.96
CA SER A 133 -16.36 8.45 -4.40
C SER A 133 -16.17 8.76 -2.92
N ILE A 134 -15.66 7.79 -2.16
CA ILE A 134 -15.48 7.90 -0.71
C ILE A 134 -14.19 8.65 -0.40
N ASN A 135 -13.05 8.21 -0.95
CA ASN A 135 -11.75 8.79 -0.62
C ASN A 135 -11.47 10.16 -1.23
N LYS A 136 -12.39 10.64 -2.09
CA LYS A 136 -12.44 12.04 -2.50
C LYS A 136 -12.84 12.99 -1.37
N VAL A 137 -13.61 12.51 -0.40
CA VAL A 137 -14.24 13.33 0.64
C VAL A 137 -13.54 13.19 1.99
N TYR A 138 -12.99 12.02 2.29
CA TYR A 138 -12.54 11.67 3.65
C TYR A 138 -11.02 11.75 3.89
N GLY A 139 -10.27 12.33 2.95
CA GLY A 139 -8.92 12.84 3.19
C GLY A 139 -7.85 12.34 2.22
N PHE A 140 -8.01 11.20 1.56
CA PHE A 140 -6.96 10.66 0.70
C PHE A 140 -6.68 11.54 -0.52
N TYR A 141 -7.74 12.06 -1.14
CA TYR A 141 -7.62 13.04 -2.23
C TYR A 141 -6.81 14.27 -1.82
N ASP A 142 -7.09 14.83 -0.65
CA ASP A 142 -6.40 16.01 -0.14
C ASP A 142 -4.94 15.69 0.23
N GLU A 143 -4.67 14.51 0.79
CA GLU A 143 -3.31 14.07 1.08
C GLU A 143 -2.45 13.95 -0.19
N CYS A 144 -2.97 13.25 -1.21
CA CYS A 144 -2.30 13.13 -2.51
C CYS A 144 -2.06 14.50 -3.14
N LYS A 145 -3.10 15.36 -3.19
CA LYS A 145 -3.00 16.73 -3.73
C LYS A 145 -1.92 17.55 -3.03
N ARG A 146 -1.84 17.45 -1.71
CA ARG A 146 -0.92 18.25 -0.89
C ARG A 146 0.52 17.77 -0.99
N ARG A 147 0.74 16.45 -1.10
CA ARG A 147 2.08 15.85 -1.00
C ARG A 147 2.72 15.55 -2.36
N TYR A 148 1.90 15.28 -3.36
CA TYR A 148 2.32 14.92 -4.71
C TYR A 148 1.43 15.62 -5.73
N SER A 149 0.47 14.90 -6.33
CA SER A 149 -0.39 15.42 -7.38
C SER A 149 -1.79 14.79 -7.34
N LEU A 150 -2.74 15.44 -8.03
CA LEU A 150 -4.06 14.85 -8.28
C LEU A 150 -4.00 13.64 -9.22
N ARG A 151 -3.04 13.62 -10.13
CA ARG A 151 -2.80 12.49 -11.03
C ARG A 151 -2.43 11.24 -10.22
N LEU A 152 -1.61 11.39 -9.19
CA LEU A 152 -1.26 10.26 -8.32
C LEU A 152 -2.50 9.66 -7.64
N TRP A 153 -3.40 10.49 -7.13
CA TRP A 153 -4.69 10.01 -6.58
C TRP A 153 -5.52 9.25 -7.62
N GLU A 154 -5.54 9.72 -8.87
CA GLU A 154 -6.20 8.99 -9.96
C GLU A 154 -5.52 7.65 -10.25
N SER A 155 -4.20 7.58 -10.17
CA SER A 155 -3.45 6.33 -10.33
C SER A 155 -3.85 5.26 -9.30
N PHE A 156 -4.17 5.66 -8.06
CA PHE A 156 -4.71 4.75 -7.03
C PHE A 156 -6.13 4.24 -7.34
N SER A 157 -6.88 4.91 -8.23
CA SER A 157 -8.20 4.43 -8.64
C SER A 157 -8.06 3.18 -9.50
N GLY A 158 -8.64 2.06 -9.06
CA GLY A 158 -8.55 0.77 -9.76
C GLY A 158 -7.58 -0.22 -9.12
N ILE A 159 -7.24 -0.01 -7.85
CA ILE A 159 -6.83 -1.07 -6.94
C ILE A 159 -8.01 -1.39 -6.01
#